data_AF-A0A415T7J2-F1
#
_entry.id   AF-A0A415T7J2-F1
#
_cell.length_a   1.000
_cell.length_b   1.000
_cell.length_c   1.000
_cell.angle_alpha   90.00
_cell.angle_beta   90.00
_cell.angle_gamma   90.00
#
_symmetry.space_group_name_H-M   'P 1'
#
loop_
_entity.id
_entity.type
_entity.pdbx_description
1 polymer ?
#
loop_
_entity_poly.entity_id
_entity_poly.type
_entity_poly.pdbx_seq_one_letter_code
_entity_poly.pdbx_strand_id
1 'polypeptide(L)'
;MEITAQVLKELELFNRGRTSDKGVYLISMATEYRPYYALWREFPSPHSYLFVRTLGVTLDAASARAFSMLQNCNVRLETADNVQFESYYGALDDLMPFGKYKGKHLAEIYYVDPSYMLWLANKFEPTNPRYERVVELAKRFAVVHFELTVRKPRIASVSHFVGAVGETLKDLQVTVLNVRLQVDTYKPDFFVDQNVLAADRDGNRFTFLVKARARSLTPNALSCRSRQIQPQEFLHLLSAKVMSQYESHGVRYTRLGYVKLA
;
A
#
# COMPACT_ATOMS: atom_id res chain seq x y z
N MET A 1 24.81 -14.98 18.01
CA MET A 1 23.40 -15.40 18.17
C MET A 1 22.86 -15.75 16.79
N GLU A 2 22.39 -16.97 16.60
CA GLU A 2 21.89 -17.45 15.30
C GLU A 2 20.50 -16.89 15.01
N ILE A 3 20.30 -16.36 13.80
CA ILE A 3 18.96 -16.05 13.29
C ILE A 3 18.26 -17.41 13.11
N THR A 4 17.10 -17.59 13.72
CA THR A 4 16.35 -18.85 13.59
C THR A 4 15.91 -19.02 12.12
N ALA A 5 16.08 -20.23 11.58
CA ALA A 5 15.68 -20.54 10.20
C ALA A 5 14.19 -20.22 9.91
N GLN A 6 13.37 -20.25 10.96
CA GLN A 6 11.96 -19.89 10.90
C GLN A 6 11.75 -18.38 10.63
N VAL A 7 12.45 -17.50 11.36
CA VAL A 7 12.33 -16.05 11.18
C VAL A 7 12.83 -15.61 9.80
N LEU A 8 13.87 -16.25 9.27
CA LEU A 8 14.34 -15.99 7.90
C LEU A 8 13.26 -16.28 6.86
N LYS A 9 12.60 -17.45 6.96
CA LYS A 9 11.52 -17.83 6.06
C LYS A 9 10.32 -16.88 6.17
N GLU A 10 9.96 -16.47 7.39
CA GLU A 10 8.89 -15.49 7.61
C GLU A 10 9.24 -14.13 7.02
N LEU A 11 10.50 -13.70 7.13
CA LEU A 11 11.00 -12.44 6.57
C LEU A 11 11.02 -12.46 5.04
N GLU A 12 11.41 -13.57 4.41
CA GLU A 12 11.32 -13.75 2.95
C GLU A 12 9.86 -13.69 2.45
N LEU A 13 8.96 -14.40 3.13
CA LEU A 13 7.53 -14.37 2.82
C LEU A 13 6.95 -12.96 3.01
N PHE A 14 7.37 -12.27 4.07
CA PHE A 14 7.00 -10.89 4.31
C PHE A 14 7.51 -10.00 3.16
N ASN A 15 8.77 -10.10 2.74
CA ASN A 15 9.32 -9.21 1.70
C ASN A 15 8.80 -9.45 0.28
N ARG A 16 7.94 -10.45 0.06
CA ARG A 16 7.35 -10.72 -1.26
C ARG A 16 6.50 -9.54 -1.74
N GLY A 17 6.92 -8.91 -2.84
CA GLY A 17 6.24 -7.76 -3.43
C GLY A 17 6.57 -6.40 -2.79
N ARG A 18 7.57 -6.35 -1.89
CA ARG A 18 8.09 -5.11 -1.29
C ARG A 18 9.35 -4.62 -2.03
N THR A 19 9.53 -3.29 -2.07
CA THR A 19 10.64 -2.63 -2.79
C THR A 19 11.66 -2.01 -1.83
N SER A 20 12.87 -1.78 -2.35
CA SER A 20 13.99 -1.14 -1.63
C SER A 20 14.34 0.24 -2.20
N ASP A 21 13.56 0.77 -3.16
CA ASP A 21 13.88 2.01 -3.88
C ASP A 21 13.97 3.23 -2.95
N LYS A 22 13.22 3.21 -1.84
CA LYS A 22 13.19 4.28 -0.83
C LYS A 22 14.04 3.94 0.39
N GLY A 23 14.95 2.97 0.28
CA GLY A 23 15.71 2.38 1.39
C GLY A 23 14.99 1.18 2.01
N VAL A 24 15.47 0.74 3.17
CA VAL A 24 15.02 -0.49 3.85
C VAL A 24 14.68 -0.21 5.32
N TYR A 25 13.83 -1.04 5.92
CA TYR A 25 13.67 -1.12 7.38
C TYR A 25 14.56 -2.23 7.93
N LEU A 26 15.23 -1.99 9.06
CA LEU A 26 16.20 -2.92 9.61
C LEU A 26 15.84 -3.30 11.05
N ILE A 27 15.91 -4.59 11.37
CA ILE A 27 15.91 -5.09 12.75
C ILE A 27 17.35 -5.23 13.18
N SER A 28 17.77 -4.42 14.15
CA SER A 28 19.11 -4.52 14.73
C SER A 28 19.22 -5.72 15.66
N MET A 29 20.26 -6.52 15.49
CA MET A 29 20.49 -7.72 16.30
C MET A 29 20.89 -7.37 17.74
N ALA A 30 20.31 -8.07 18.72
CA ALA A 30 20.71 -7.90 20.12
C ALA A 30 22.16 -8.38 20.36
N THR A 31 22.90 -7.65 21.18
CA THR A 31 24.27 -7.95 21.60
C THR A 31 24.34 -8.08 23.11
N GLU A 32 25.48 -8.55 23.65
CA GLU A 32 25.67 -8.68 25.11
C GLU A 32 25.51 -7.33 25.84
N TYR A 33 25.97 -6.25 25.23
CA TYR A 33 25.85 -4.90 25.78
C TYR A 33 24.48 -4.25 25.52
N ARG A 34 23.72 -4.76 24.55
CA ARG A 34 22.42 -4.23 24.14
C ARG A 34 21.42 -5.37 23.91
N PRO A 35 20.77 -5.86 24.99
CA PRO A 35 19.95 -7.08 24.95
C PRO A 35 18.54 -6.84 24.36
N TYR A 36 18.42 -5.94 23.38
CA TYR A 36 17.15 -5.62 22.75
C TYR A 36 17.29 -5.36 21.26
N TYR A 37 16.35 -5.90 20.52
CA TYR A 37 16.15 -5.68 19.10
C TYR A 37 15.43 -4.36 18.88
N ALA A 38 15.85 -3.60 17.88
CA ALA A 38 15.25 -2.33 17.53
C ALA A 38 14.94 -2.23 16.05
N LEU A 39 13.93 -1.42 15.72
CA LEU A 39 13.55 -1.08 14.36
C LEU A 39 14.24 0.21 13.94
N TRP A 40 14.90 0.14 12.79
CA TRP A 40 15.58 1.26 12.14
C TRP A 40 15.00 1.48 10.75
N ARG A 41 15.12 2.71 10.27
CA ARG A 41 14.84 3.07 8.89
C ARG A 41 16.10 3.60 8.24
N GLU A 42 16.52 2.99 7.14
CA GLU A 42 17.61 3.46 6.31
C GLU A 42 17.10 4.43 5.23
N PHE A 43 17.68 5.61 5.15
CA PHE A 43 17.43 6.56 4.07
C PHE A 43 18.62 6.58 3.13
N PRO A 44 18.46 6.33 1.81
CA PRO A 44 19.60 6.21 0.89
C PRO A 44 20.20 7.56 0.50
N SER A 45 19.45 8.67 0.59
CA SER A 45 19.93 10.00 0.20
C SER A 45 19.31 11.12 1.07
N PRO A 46 20.11 11.78 1.93
CA PRO A 46 21.48 11.42 2.32
C PRO A 46 21.50 10.11 3.13
N HIS A 47 22.55 9.30 2.92
CA HIS A 47 22.69 8.00 3.59
C HIS A 47 22.68 8.15 5.11
N SER A 48 21.69 7.57 5.77
CA SER A 48 21.56 7.68 7.21
C SER A 48 20.53 6.70 7.79
N TYR A 49 20.71 6.39 9.07
CA TYR A 49 19.79 5.55 9.82
C TYR A 49 18.96 6.37 10.80
N LEU A 50 17.68 6.04 10.92
CA LEU A 50 16.77 6.62 11.89
C LEU A 50 16.31 5.53 12.86
N PHE A 51 16.55 5.73 14.15
CA PHE A 51 15.99 4.87 15.18
C PHE A 51 14.48 5.12 15.28
N VAL A 52 13.67 4.10 15.01
CA VAL A 52 12.21 4.22 15.08
C VAL A 52 11.72 3.83 16.46
N ARG A 53 12.08 2.62 16.93
CA ARG A 53 11.64 2.09 18.23
C ARG A 53 12.37 0.82 18.63
N THR A 54 12.47 0.58 19.94
CA THR A 54 12.76 -0.75 20.49
C THR A 54 11.61 -1.74 20.24
N LEU A 55 11.93 -2.89 19.67
CA LEU A 55 10.98 -3.93 19.30
C LEU A 55 10.79 -4.97 20.40
N GLY A 56 11.85 -5.48 21.03
CA GLY A 56 11.73 -6.52 22.06
C GLY A 56 13.07 -7.13 22.46
N VAL A 57 13.06 -8.08 23.39
CA VAL A 57 14.27 -8.77 23.88
C VAL A 57 14.54 -10.11 23.17
N THR A 58 13.52 -10.69 22.53
CA THR A 58 13.65 -11.90 21.71
C THR A 58 13.41 -11.57 20.25
N LEU A 59 14.08 -12.29 19.36
CA LEU A 59 13.96 -12.08 17.91
C LEU A 59 12.53 -12.32 17.43
N ASP A 60 11.86 -13.37 17.91
CA ASP A 60 10.50 -13.73 17.48
C ASP A 60 9.46 -12.68 17.88
N ALA A 61 9.57 -12.13 19.09
CA ALA A 61 8.68 -11.06 19.53
C ALA A 61 8.97 -9.76 18.76
N ALA A 62 10.24 -9.51 18.43
CA ALA A 62 10.65 -8.35 17.68
C ALA A 62 10.18 -8.40 16.22
N SER A 63 10.34 -9.55 15.55
CA SER A 63 9.89 -9.78 14.18
C SER A 63 8.37 -9.68 14.08
N ALA A 64 7.61 -10.33 14.97
CA ALA A 64 6.15 -10.24 15.00
C ALA A 64 5.65 -8.79 15.15
N ARG A 65 6.28 -8.01 16.04
CA ARG A 65 5.97 -6.57 16.20
C ARG A 65 6.33 -5.77 14.96
N ALA A 66 7.49 -6.02 14.36
CA ALA A 66 7.90 -5.35 13.12
C ALA A 66 6.94 -5.66 11.97
N PHE A 67 6.53 -6.92 11.80
CA PHE A 67 5.57 -7.33 10.77
C PHE A 67 4.21 -6.66 10.96
N SER A 68 3.72 -6.57 12.21
CA SER A 68 2.47 -5.88 12.52
C SER A 68 2.56 -4.38 12.22
N MET A 69 3.67 -3.73 12.60
CA MET A 69 3.89 -2.31 12.32
C MET A 69 3.99 -2.02 10.81
N LEU A 70 4.66 -2.88 10.06
CA LEU A 70 4.96 -2.69 8.64
C LEU A 70 3.94 -3.37 7.71
N GLN A 71 2.79 -3.82 8.24
CA GLN A 71 1.78 -4.56 7.46
C GLN A 71 1.30 -3.80 6.22
N ASN A 72 1.15 -2.48 6.32
CA ASN A 72 0.71 -1.61 5.22
C ASN A 72 1.87 -0.89 4.50
N CYS A 73 3.11 -1.20 4.87
CA CYS A 73 4.30 -0.61 4.29
C CYS A 73 4.81 -1.47 3.12
N ASN A 74 5.21 -0.80 2.03
CA ASN A 74 5.75 -1.47 0.83
C ASN A 74 7.28 -1.55 0.85
N VAL A 75 7.92 -1.03 1.90
CA VAL A 75 9.38 -1.03 2.05
C VAL A 75 9.81 -2.38 2.63
N ARG A 76 10.91 -2.93 2.12
CA ARG A 76 11.49 -4.19 2.63
C ARG A 76 11.95 -4.09 4.08
N LEU A 77 11.96 -5.23 4.75
CA LEU A 77 12.42 -5.40 6.13
C LEU A 77 13.57 -6.43 6.16
N GLU A 78 14.72 -6.06 6.68
CA GLU A 78 15.90 -6.93 6.76
C GLU A 78 16.47 -6.96 8.19
N THR A 79 17.35 -7.91 8.47
CA THR A 79 18.10 -7.97 9.73
C THR A 79 19.49 -7.40 9.53
N ALA A 80 19.95 -6.58 10.47
CA ALA A 80 21.25 -5.93 10.42
C ALA A 80 22.05 -6.18 11.69
N ASP A 81 23.36 -6.32 11.55
CA ASP A 81 24.26 -6.39 12.70
C ASP A 81 24.31 -5.04 13.41
N ASN A 82 24.42 -5.07 14.73
CA ASN A 82 24.37 -3.89 15.58
C ASN A 82 25.53 -2.93 15.32
N VAL A 83 26.64 -3.44 14.78
CA VAL A 83 27.83 -2.68 14.36
C VAL A 83 27.47 -1.51 13.44
N GLN A 84 26.44 -1.67 12.59
CA GLN A 84 26.01 -0.62 11.66
C GLN A 84 25.39 0.61 12.36
N PHE A 85 24.94 0.46 13.61
CA PHE A 85 24.21 1.48 14.35
C PHE A 85 25.02 2.07 15.51
N GLU A 86 26.23 1.57 15.79
CA GLU A 86 27.04 2.00 16.95
C GLU A 86 27.31 3.51 16.97
N SER A 87 27.57 4.11 15.80
CA SER A 87 27.79 5.56 15.67
C SER A 87 26.57 6.42 16.01
N TYR A 88 25.37 5.83 15.97
CA TYR A 88 24.12 6.49 16.33
C TYR A 88 23.80 6.31 17.83
N TYR A 89 24.48 5.39 18.51
CA TYR A 89 24.34 5.18 19.94
C TYR A 89 25.12 6.22 20.73
N GLY A 90 24.39 7.11 21.42
CA GLY A 90 24.98 8.21 22.17
C GLY A 90 25.08 9.53 21.39
N ALA A 91 24.61 9.57 20.14
CA ALA A 91 24.47 10.82 19.41
C ALA A 91 23.44 11.74 20.11
N LEU A 92 23.88 12.93 20.50
CA LEU A 92 23.02 13.94 21.13
C LEU A 92 22.16 14.70 20.10
N ASP A 93 22.41 14.46 18.81
CA ASP A 93 21.69 15.08 17.69
C ASP A 93 20.18 14.77 17.72
N ASP A 94 19.81 13.63 18.31
CA ASP A 94 18.41 13.19 18.44
C ASP A 94 17.77 13.66 19.76
N LEU A 95 18.44 14.49 20.56
CA LEU A 95 17.84 15.09 21.75
C LEU A 95 17.12 16.37 21.41
N MET A 96 15.87 16.47 21.85
CA MET A 96 15.07 17.67 21.70
C MET A 96 15.70 18.85 22.50
N PRO A 97 16.08 19.97 21.85
CA PRO A 97 16.81 21.04 22.52
C PRO A 97 15.90 22.05 23.23
N PHE A 98 14.59 22.08 22.91
CA PHE A 98 13.65 23.06 23.45
C PHE A 98 12.22 22.50 23.61
N GLY A 99 11.32 23.34 24.14
CA GLY A 99 9.90 23.04 24.20
C GLY A 99 9.53 22.02 25.27
N LYS A 100 8.30 21.48 25.14
CA LYS A 100 7.67 20.57 26.11
C LYS A 100 8.52 19.31 26.39
N TYR A 101 9.22 18.81 25.38
CA TYR A 101 9.96 17.56 25.45
C TYR A 101 11.49 17.75 25.50
N LYS A 102 11.97 18.91 25.96
CA LYS A 102 13.41 19.20 26.07
C LYS A 102 14.15 18.08 26.81
N GLY A 103 15.26 17.61 26.22
CA GLY A 103 16.10 16.54 26.75
C GLY A 103 15.58 15.12 26.53
N LYS A 104 14.48 14.93 25.77
CA LYS A 104 13.99 13.62 25.34
C LYS A 104 14.46 13.28 23.94
N HIS A 105 14.62 11.99 23.65
CA HIS A 105 14.97 11.52 22.31
C HIS A 105 13.79 11.68 21.35
N LEU A 106 14.02 12.03 20.08
CA LEU A 106 12.92 12.24 19.14
C LEU A 106 12.10 10.97 18.93
N ALA A 107 12.73 9.79 18.95
CA ALA A 107 12.02 8.51 18.87
C ALA A 107 11.07 8.26 20.05
N GLU A 108 11.45 8.66 21.27
CA GLU A 108 10.59 8.57 22.46
C GLU A 108 9.39 9.52 22.34
N ILE A 109 9.64 10.73 21.87
CA ILE A 109 8.59 11.72 21.64
C ILE A 109 7.65 11.25 20.53
N TYR A 110 8.18 10.69 19.44
CA TYR A 110 7.38 10.11 18.37
C TYR A 110 6.48 8.98 18.89
N TYR A 111 6.99 8.15 19.81
CA TYR A 111 6.22 7.07 20.41
C TYR A 111 5.07 7.58 21.30
N VAL A 112 5.29 8.65 22.07
CA VAL A 112 4.30 9.21 23.01
C VAL A 112 3.32 10.16 22.32
N ASP A 113 3.82 11.02 21.43
CA ASP A 113 3.09 12.13 20.81
C ASP A 113 3.56 12.35 19.36
N PRO A 114 3.10 11.51 18.41
CA PRO A 114 3.43 11.63 16.99
C PRO A 114 3.06 13.00 16.40
N SER A 115 1.98 13.62 16.90
CA SER A 115 1.48 14.91 16.43
C SER A 115 2.50 16.02 16.65
N TYR A 116 3.26 15.96 17.75
CA TYR A 116 4.34 16.91 18.02
C TYR A 116 5.46 16.81 16.98
N MET A 117 5.85 15.58 16.60
CA MET A 117 6.84 15.37 15.53
C MET A 117 6.36 15.85 14.18
N LEU A 118 5.08 15.60 13.85
CA LEU A 118 4.49 16.09 12.61
C LEU A 118 4.40 17.62 12.57
N TRP A 119 4.10 18.26 13.71
CA TRP A 119 4.17 19.71 13.83
C TRP A 119 5.60 20.22 13.59
N LEU A 120 6.59 19.58 14.22
CA LEU A 120 8.00 19.99 14.09
C LEU A 120 8.51 19.81 12.65
N ALA A 121 8.07 18.77 11.95
CA ALA A 121 8.41 18.52 10.56
C ALA A 121 7.82 19.54 9.57
N ASN A 122 6.58 19.98 9.81
CA ASN A 122 5.77 20.69 8.79
C ASN A 122 5.48 22.16 9.10
N LYS A 123 5.48 22.57 10.38
CA LYS A 123 5.06 23.91 10.82
C LYS A 123 6.13 24.68 11.57
N PHE A 124 7.14 24.01 12.14
CA PHE A 124 8.17 24.68 12.89
C PHE A 124 9.27 25.23 11.97
N GLU A 125 9.53 26.53 12.05
CA GLU A 125 10.60 27.20 11.31
C GLU A 125 11.79 27.44 12.26
N PRO A 126 12.95 26.81 12.02
CA PRO A 126 14.10 26.93 12.90
C PRO A 126 14.71 28.34 12.77
N THR A 127 14.67 29.12 13.85
CA THR A 127 15.36 30.43 13.91
C THR A 127 16.86 30.29 14.16
N ASN A 128 17.29 29.15 14.73
CA ASN A 128 18.69 28.86 15.05
C ASN A 128 19.16 27.65 14.25
N PRO A 129 20.35 27.68 13.61
CA PRO A 129 20.89 26.55 12.84
C PRO A 129 21.02 25.26 13.67
N ARG A 130 21.17 25.37 15.00
CA ARG A 130 21.18 24.19 15.90
C ARG A 130 19.87 23.39 15.86
N TYR A 131 18.76 24.02 15.50
CA TYR A 131 17.44 23.36 15.44
C TYR A 131 17.15 22.77 14.06
N GLU A 132 17.89 23.16 13.02
CA GLU A 132 17.70 22.63 11.67
C GLU A 132 17.89 21.11 11.63
N ARG A 133 18.87 20.60 12.38
CA ARG A 133 19.14 19.16 12.46
C ARG A 133 17.95 18.38 13.01
N VAL A 134 17.32 18.90 14.07
CA VAL A 134 16.14 18.28 14.70
C VAL A 134 14.93 18.33 13.77
N VAL A 135 14.78 19.42 13.02
CA VAL A 135 13.73 19.55 11.99
C VAL A 135 13.96 18.56 10.85
N GLU A 136 15.20 18.36 10.42
CA GLU A 136 15.56 17.36 9.41
C GLU A 136 15.19 15.94 9.87
N LEU A 137 15.54 15.58 11.11
CA LEU A 137 15.17 14.29 11.70
C LEU A 137 13.65 14.15 11.84
N ALA A 138 12.94 15.19 12.27
CA ALA A 138 11.48 15.17 12.35
C ALA A 138 10.81 14.99 10.99
N LYS A 139 11.34 15.60 9.91
CA LYS A 139 10.87 15.35 8.54
C LYS A 139 11.00 13.87 8.15
N ARG A 140 12.05 13.19 8.58
CA ARG A 140 12.21 11.74 8.37
C ARG A 140 11.22 10.93 9.21
N PHE A 141 10.98 11.32 10.46
CA PHE A 141 9.91 10.74 11.27
C PHE A 141 8.54 10.92 10.63
N ALA A 142 8.27 12.05 9.97
CA ALA A 142 7.03 12.24 9.24
C ALA A 142 6.89 11.24 8.08
N VAL A 143 7.98 10.99 7.31
CA VAL A 143 7.99 9.94 6.27
C VAL A 143 7.65 8.57 6.86
N VAL A 144 8.35 8.18 7.94
CA VAL A 144 8.09 6.91 8.64
C VAL A 144 6.65 6.85 9.15
N HIS A 145 6.12 7.94 9.68
CA HIS A 145 4.75 8.01 10.15
C HIS A 145 3.76 7.72 9.03
N PHE A 146 3.91 8.37 7.87
CA PHE A 146 3.06 8.11 6.72
C PHE A 146 3.21 6.68 6.19
N GLU A 147 4.43 6.12 6.17
CA GLU A 147 4.68 4.74 5.76
C GLU A 147 3.96 3.72 6.68
N LEU A 148 3.85 4.01 7.98
CA LEU A 148 3.22 3.14 8.97
C LEU A 148 1.69 3.33 9.09
N THR A 149 1.21 4.58 9.01
CA THR A 149 -0.20 4.91 9.31
C THR A 149 -1.09 4.99 8.07
N VAL A 150 -0.54 5.39 6.93
CA VAL A 150 -1.34 5.51 5.70
C VAL A 150 -1.64 4.11 5.20
N ARG A 151 -2.90 3.70 5.37
CA ARG A 151 -3.45 2.57 4.61
C ARG A 151 -3.36 2.94 3.14
N LYS A 152 -2.36 2.40 2.44
CA LYS A 152 -2.32 2.50 0.99
C LYS A 152 -3.57 1.79 0.48
N PRO A 153 -4.50 2.48 -0.21
CA PRO A 153 -5.54 1.77 -0.94
C PRO A 153 -4.83 0.75 -1.83
N ARG A 154 -5.34 -0.49 -1.84
CA ARG A 154 -4.83 -1.65 -2.58
C ARG A 154 -3.93 -1.23 -3.75
N ILE A 155 -2.66 -1.67 -3.70
CA ILE A 155 -1.64 -1.47 -4.74
C ILE A 155 -2.34 -1.45 -6.11
N ALA A 156 -2.24 -0.32 -6.79
CA ALA A 156 -2.75 -0.17 -8.15
C ALA A 156 -2.22 -1.35 -8.96
N SER A 157 -3.11 -2.22 -9.43
CA SER A 157 -2.72 -3.26 -10.37
C SER A 157 -2.05 -2.55 -11.54
N VAL A 158 -0.82 -2.94 -11.86
CA VAL A 158 -0.13 -2.48 -13.07
C VAL A 158 -0.97 -2.97 -14.23
N SER A 159 -1.88 -2.13 -14.72
CA SER A 159 -2.74 -2.45 -15.83
C SER A 159 -2.31 -1.63 -17.03
N HIS A 160 -2.35 -2.27 -18.19
CA HIS A 160 -2.07 -1.64 -19.47
C HIS A 160 -3.36 -1.49 -20.28
N PHE A 161 -3.33 -0.60 -21.26
CA PHE A 161 -4.39 -0.54 -22.25
C PHE A 161 -4.24 -1.73 -23.19
N VAL A 162 -5.35 -2.44 -23.42
CA VAL A 162 -5.37 -3.63 -24.27
C VAL A 162 -6.08 -3.28 -25.58
N GLY A 163 -5.38 -3.46 -26.69
CA GLY A 163 -5.84 -3.11 -28.03
C GLY A 163 -5.89 -1.60 -28.31
N ALA A 164 -6.27 -1.24 -29.53
CA ALA A 164 -6.55 0.13 -29.94
C ALA A 164 -8.06 0.44 -29.87
N VAL A 165 -8.42 1.71 -29.73
CA VAL A 165 -9.83 2.13 -29.79
C VAL A 165 -10.42 1.76 -31.16
N GLY A 166 -11.52 1.01 -31.15
CA GLY A 166 -12.16 0.49 -32.36
C GLY A 166 -11.78 -0.96 -32.70
N GLU A 167 -10.71 -1.51 -32.12
CA GLU A 167 -10.29 -2.90 -32.32
C GLU A 167 -11.29 -3.89 -31.69
N THR A 168 -11.43 -5.07 -32.31
CA THR A 168 -12.24 -6.17 -31.79
C THR A 168 -11.36 -7.27 -31.21
N LEU A 169 -11.40 -7.41 -29.89
CA LEU A 169 -10.75 -8.48 -29.15
C LEU A 169 -11.61 -9.75 -29.23
N LYS A 170 -10.98 -10.89 -29.48
CA LYS A 170 -11.63 -12.21 -29.56
C LYS A 170 -11.08 -13.12 -28.46
N ASP A 171 -11.91 -14.03 -27.98
CA ASP A 171 -11.56 -15.08 -27.02
C ASP A 171 -10.85 -14.56 -25.75
N LEU A 172 -11.41 -13.51 -25.14
CA LEU A 172 -10.86 -12.90 -23.93
C LEU A 172 -11.40 -13.61 -22.68
N GLN A 173 -10.49 -14.07 -21.81
CA GLN A 173 -10.83 -14.69 -20.54
C GLN A 173 -10.65 -13.69 -19.40
N VAL A 174 -11.71 -13.37 -18.68
CA VAL A 174 -11.66 -12.37 -17.60
C VAL A 174 -12.32 -12.88 -16.33
N THR A 175 -11.75 -12.48 -15.19
CA THR A 175 -12.31 -12.74 -13.87
C THR A 175 -13.05 -11.50 -13.38
N VAL A 176 -14.30 -11.67 -12.95
CA VAL A 176 -15.12 -10.56 -12.45
C VAL A 176 -14.63 -10.13 -11.08
N LEU A 177 -14.46 -8.82 -10.88
CA LEU A 177 -14.01 -8.24 -9.62
C LEU A 177 -15.14 -7.59 -8.87
N ASN A 178 -15.98 -6.86 -9.61
CA ASN A 178 -17.10 -6.13 -9.05
C ASN A 178 -18.19 -5.96 -10.11
N VAL A 179 -19.45 -5.98 -9.68
CA VAL A 179 -20.61 -5.74 -10.52
C VAL A 179 -21.45 -4.67 -9.85
N ARG A 180 -21.75 -3.59 -10.58
CA ARG A 180 -22.64 -2.52 -10.14
C ARG A 180 -23.90 -2.54 -10.98
N LEU A 181 -25.05 -2.42 -10.32
CA LEU A 181 -26.34 -2.29 -10.99
C LEU A 181 -26.57 -0.83 -11.38
N GLN A 182 -27.04 -0.60 -12.60
CA GLN A 182 -27.37 0.73 -13.11
C GLN A 182 -28.74 0.69 -13.80
N VAL A 183 -29.65 1.57 -13.39
CA VAL A 183 -30.96 1.70 -14.04
C VAL A 183 -30.82 2.48 -15.35
N ASP A 184 -31.45 2.01 -16.41
CA ASP A 184 -31.57 2.71 -17.69
C ASP A 184 -32.70 3.74 -17.62
N THR A 185 -32.34 5.01 -17.41
CA THR A 185 -33.28 6.12 -17.24
C THR A 185 -34.01 6.51 -18.54
N TYR A 186 -33.61 5.97 -19.70
CA TYR A 186 -34.24 6.28 -20.98
C TYR A 186 -35.50 5.45 -21.25
N LYS A 187 -35.74 4.39 -20.48
CA LYS A 187 -36.91 3.53 -20.63
C LYS A 187 -37.96 3.85 -19.55
N PRO A 188 -39.25 3.76 -19.87
CA PRO A 188 -40.33 4.07 -18.92
C PRO A 188 -40.43 3.06 -17.76
N ASP A 189 -40.06 1.80 -18.02
CA ASP A 189 -39.98 0.73 -17.01
C ASP A 189 -38.54 0.60 -16.45
N PHE A 190 -38.38 -0.07 -15.31
CA PHE A 190 -37.05 -0.37 -14.76
C PHE A 190 -36.32 -1.41 -15.62
N PHE A 191 -35.28 -0.99 -16.32
CA PHE A 191 -34.29 -1.88 -16.94
C PHE A 191 -32.96 -1.71 -16.21
N VAL A 192 -32.53 -2.74 -15.49
CA VAL A 192 -31.33 -2.70 -14.65
C VAL A 192 -30.17 -3.38 -15.38
N ASP A 193 -29.25 -2.57 -15.90
CA ASP A 193 -28.03 -3.02 -16.54
C ASP A 193 -26.95 -3.38 -15.51
N GLN A 194 -26.03 -4.27 -15.88
CA GLN A 194 -24.90 -4.67 -15.06
C GLN A 194 -23.62 -4.04 -15.61
N ASN A 195 -23.03 -3.12 -14.86
CA ASN A 195 -21.70 -2.60 -15.13
C ASN A 195 -20.66 -3.50 -14.44
N VAL A 196 -19.94 -4.26 -15.25
CA VAL A 196 -18.99 -5.28 -14.81
C VAL A 196 -17.57 -4.73 -14.89
N LEU A 197 -16.86 -4.82 -13.77
CA LEU A 197 -15.42 -4.61 -13.69
C LEU A 197 -14.74 -5.98 -13.64
N ALA A 198 -13.89 -6.27 -14.61
CA ALA A 198 -13.19 -7.55 -14.73
C ALA A 198 -11.68 -7.35 -14.91
N ALA A 199 -10.90 -8.40 -14.64
CA ALA A 199 -9.47 -8.44 -14.90
C ALA A 199 -9.05 -9.69 -15.68
N ASP A 200 -8.04 -9.54 -16.53
CA ASP A 200 -7.35 -10.67 -17.15
C ASP A 200 -6.41 -11.39 -16.17
N ARG A 201 -5.85 -12.53 -16.61
CA ARG A 201 -4.70 -13.22 -16.01
C ARG A 201 -3.51 -12.29 -15.81
N ASP A 202 -3.27 -11.38 -16.76
CA ASP A 202 -2.18 -10.40 -16.71
C ASP A 202 -2.49 -9.19 -15.81
N GLY A 203 -3.67 -9.13 -15.19
CA GLY A 203 -4.07 -8.03 -14.31
C GLY A 203 -4.60 -6.77 -15.03
N ASN A 204 -4.72 -6.80 -16.35
CA ASN A 204 -5.34 -5.74 -17.14
C ASN A 204 -6.82 -5.59 -16.79
N ARG A 205 -7.31 -4.35 -16.64
CA ARG A 205 -8.68 -4.07 -16.19
C ARG A 205 -9.60 -3.75 -17.35
N PHE A 206 -10.76 -4.41 -17.36
CA PHE A 206 -11.81 -4.19 -18.33
C PHE A 206 -13.10 -3.72 -17.66
N THR A 207 -13.79 -2.78 -18.30
CA THR A 207 -15.14 -2.37 -17.89
C THR A 207 -16.10 -2.56 -19.05
N PHE A 208 -17.23 -3.21 -18.80
CA PHE A 208 -18.27 -3.38 -19.81
C PHE A 208 -19.65 -3.45 -19.20
N LEU A 209 -20.63 -3.10 -20.03
CA LEU A 209 -22.02 -3.07 -19.64
C LEU A 209 -22.77 -4.23 -20.29
N VAL A 210 -23.45 -5.03 -19.45
CA VAL A 210 -24.36 -6.08 -19.90
C VAL A 210 -25.78 -5.56 -19.76
N LYS A 211 -26.42 -5.37 -20.92
CA LYS A 211 -27.78 -4.83 -21.01
C LYS A 211 -28.82 -5.79 -20.44
N ALA A 212 -29.81 -5.27 -19.73
CA ALA A 212 -30.94 -6.03 -19.22
C ALA A 212 -31.76 -6.65 -20.37
N ARG A 213 -32.11 -7.94 -20.25
CA ARG A 213 -32.96 -8.64 -21.25
C ARG A 213 -34.45 -8.34 -21.09
N ALA A 214 -34.87 -7.95 -19.88
CA ALA A 214 -36.27 -7.70 -19.56
C ALA A 214 -36.40 -6.68 -18.42
N ARG A 215 -37.60 -6.10 -18.30
CA ARG A 215 -37.97 -5.22 -17.19
C ARG A 215 -37.82 -5.92 -15.83
N SER A 216 -37.31 -5.19 -14.85
CA SER A 216 -37.30 -5.57 -13.44
C SER A 216 -38.50 -4.95 -12.71
N LEU A 217 -38.82 -5.50 -11.54
CA LEU A 217 -39.87 -4.96 -10.67
C LEU A 217 -39.37 -3.79 -9.81
N THR A 218 -38.07 -3.70 -9.58
CA THR A 218 -37.45 -2.69 -8.74
C THR A 218 -36.14 -2.19 -9.37
N PRO A 219 -35.69 -0.96 -9.05
CA PRO A 219 -34.45 -0.41 -9.57
C PRO A 219 -33.19 -1.13 -9.03
N ASN A 220 -33.31 -1.85 -7.91
CA ASN A 220 -32.18 -2.48 -7.22
C ASN A 220 -32.06 -3.99 -7.48
N ALA A 221 -32.94 -4.56 -8.32
CA ALA A 221 -32.93 -5.98 -8.62
C ALA A 221 -32.91 -6.23 -10.13
N LEU A 222 -32.20 -7.27 -10.54
CA LEU A 222 -32.22 -7.76 -11.91
C LEU A 222 -33.56 -8.46 -12.20
N SER A 223 -33.96 -8.47 -13.47
CA SER A 223 -35.07 -9.30 -13.90
C SER A 223 -34.68 -10.78 -13.88
N CYS A 224 -35.61 -11.66 -13.57
CA CYS A 224 -35.40 -13.12 -13.57
C CYS A 224 -34.96 -13.68 -14.93
N ARG A 225 -35.16 -12.92 -16.02
CA ARG A 225 -34.76 -13.26 -17.39
C ARG A 225 -33.34 -12.81 -17.75
N SER A 226 -32.69 -12.03 -16.88
CA SER A 226 -31.31 -11.57 -17.08
C SER A 226 -30.37 -12.45 -16.26
N ARG A 227 -29.26 -12.91 -16.88
CA ARG A 227 -28.21 -13.66 -16.17
C ARG A 227 -27.56 -12.72 -15.16
N GLN A 228 -27.56 -13.09 -13.89
CA GLN A 228 -26.83 -12.40 -12.84
C GLN A 228 -25.35 -12.81 -12.89
N ILE A 229 -24.46 -11.83 -12.98
CA ILE A 229 -23.02 -12.06 -12.94
C ILE A 229 -22.55 -11.88 -11.50
N GLN A 230 -21.81 -12.84 -10.97
CA GLN A 230 -21.29 -12.78 -9.61
C GLN A 230 -19.86 -12.24 -9.56
N PRO A 231 -19.47 -11.52 -8.49
CA PRO A 231 -18.07 -11.25 -8.21
C PRO A 231 -17.28 -12.56 -8.13
N GLN A 232 -16.05 -12.58 -8.63
CA GLN A 232 -15.15 -13.75 -8.75
C GLN A 232 -15.54 -14.81 -9.78
N GLU A 233 -16.61 -14.60 -10.55
CA GLU A 233 -16.96 -15.50 -11.65
C GLU A 233 -15.96 -15.38 -12.81
N PHE A 234 -15.64 -16.50 -13.46
CA PHE A 234 -14.86 -16.53 -14.69
C PHE A 234 -15.77 -16.35 -15.90
N LEU A 235 -15.50 -15.32 -16.70
CA LEU A 235 -16.25 -15.03 -17.93
C LEU A 235 -15.36 -15.24 -19.15
N HIS A 236 -15.92 -15.92 -20.14
CA HIS A 236 -15.32 -16.07 -21.46
C HIS A 236 -16.05 -15.14 -22.44
N LEU A 237 -15.35 -14.11 -22.92
CA LEU A 237 -15.87 -13.18 -23.93
C LEU A 237 -15.45 -13.69 -25.31
N LEU A 238 -16.41 -14.14 -26.12
CA LEU A 238 -16.18 -14.59 -27.50
C LEU A 238 -15.68 -13.43 -28.38
N SER A 239 -16.29 -12.26 -28.20
CA SER A 239 -15.87 -11.04 -28.90
C SER A 239 -16.23 -9.79 -28.11
N ALA A 240 -15.36 -8.80 -28.11
CA ALA A 240 -15.61 -7.50 -27.49
C ALA A 240 -14.90 -6.39 -28.28
N LYS A 241 -15.59 -5.27 -28.52
CA LYS A 241 -15.00 -4.11 -29.19
C LYS A 241 -14.46 -3.12 -28.17
N VAL A 242 -13.24 -2.62 -28.36
CA VAL A 242 -12.67 -1.57 -27.52
C VAL A 242 -13.35 -0.25 -27.86
N MET A 243 -14.08 0.32 -26.89
CA MET A 243 -14.85 1.55 -27.06
C MET A 243 -14.06 2.78 -26.62
N SER A 244 -13.36 2.68 -25.49
CA SER A 244 -12.58 3.79 -24.94
C SER A 244 -11.54 3.28 -23.95
N GLN A 245 -10.55 4.11 -23.66
CA GLN A 245 -9.48 3.84 -22.72
C GLN A 245 -9.36 5.04 -21.79
N TYR A 246 -9.24 4.80 -20.48
CA TYR A 246 -9.11 5.88 -19.50
C TYR A 246 -8.27 5.43 -18.30
N GLU A 247 -7.68 6.41 -17.61
CA GLU A 247 -6.91 6.17 -16.40
C GLU A 247 -7.65 6.74 -15.19
N SER A 248 -7.70 6.00 -14.10
CA SER A 248 -8.27 6.44 -12.83
C SER A 248 -7.42 5.93 -11.68
N HIS A 249 -7.00 6.83 -10.78
CA HIS A 249 -6.14 6.53 -9.62
C HIS A 249 -4.86 5.74 -9.98
N GLY A 250 -4.25 6.04 -11.13
CA GLY A 250 -3.03 5.36 -11.61
C GLY A 250 -3.27 3.97 -12.21
N VAL A 251 -4.54 3.55 -12.39
CA VAL A 251 -4.93 2.28 -13.02
C VAL A 251 -5.54 2.57 -14.38
N ARG A 252 -5.06 1.88 -15.42
CA ARG A 252 -5.56 1.98 -16.79
C ARG A 252 -6.71 0.99 -17.01
N TYR A 253 -7.83 1.49 -17.52
CA TYR A 253 -9.02 0.72 -17.81
C TYR A 253 -9.32 0.73 -19.31
N THR A 254 -9.65 -0.45 -19.83
CA THR A 254 -10.13 -0.61 -21.21
C THR A 254 -11.64 -0.85 -21.16
N ARG A 255 -12.42 0.09 -21.73
CA ARG A 255 -13.87 -0.04 -21.82
C ARG A 255 -14.23 -0.88 -23.03
N LEU A 256 -14.90 -1.99 -22.79
CA LEU A 256 -15.41 -2.87 -23.84
C LEU A 256 -16.90 -2.61 -24.11
N GLY A 257 -17.28 -2.73 -25.36
CA GLY A 257 -18.65 -2.66 -25.85
C GLY A 257 -18.94 -3.81 -26.81
N TYR A 258 -20.22 -3.97 -27.16
CA TYR A 258 -20.69 -5.05 -28.05
C TYR A 258 -20.19 -6.44 -27.60
N VAL A 259 -20.17 -6.66 -26.28
CA VAL A 259 -19.61 -7.87 -25.68
C VAL A 259 -20.53 -9.06 -25.94
N LYS A 260 -19.94 -10.13 -26.49
CA LYS A 260 -20.59 -11.44 -26.62
C LYS A 260 -20.01 -12.40 -25.60
N LEU A 261 -20.86 -12.88 -24.70
CA LEU A 261 -20.52 -13.89 -23.70
C LEU A 261 -20.74 -15.29 -24.29
N ALA A 262 -19.91 -16.26 -23.88
CA ALA A 262 -20.16 -17.67 -24.11
C ALA A 262 -21.35 -18.21 -23.31
#